data_AF-A0A7R9VA81-F1
#
_entry.id   AF-A0A7R9VA81-F1
#
_cell.length_a   1.000
_cell.length_b   1.000
_cell.length_c   1.000
_cell.angle_alpha   90.00
_cell.angle_beta   90.00
_cell.angle_gamma   90.00
#
_symmetry.space_group_name_H-M   'P 1'
#
loop_
_entity.id
_entity.type
_entity.pdbx_description
1 polymer ?
#
loop_
_entity_poly.entity_id
_entity_poly.type
_entity_poly.pdbx_seq_one_letter_code
_entity_poly.pdbx_strand_id
1 'polypeptide(L)'
;PHPAVVAAAAAPAGGVGGGCGGGGSGGGGGGSNVGRGGGAAAMPHDTARFDHGRVISHFDVDCFYAQAEEVRDPSLQGVPLGVTQKYLIVTCNYAARASGVTKLMGIQQAKAKCPNIVLVSGEDLTPYRSAAGQILRVLQRYGPAEKLGLDEVWVDLTEMARARLASTPPHQLAALPWPGHVHTLAAG
;
A
#
# COMPACT_ATOMS: atom_id res chain seq x y z
N PRO A 1 -4.74 14.86 10.41
CA PRO A 1 -5.13 13.54 9.85
C PRO A 1 -3.84 12.78 9.54
N HIS A 2 -3.75 11.49 9.88
CA HIS A 2 -2.59 10.69 9.49
C HIS A 2 -2.73 10.26 8.01
N PRO A 3 -1.63 10.20 7.24
CA PRO A 3 -1.66 9.66 5.90
C PRO A 3 -2.10 8.19 5.92
N ALA A 4 -3.00 7.84 5.01
CA ALA A 4 -3.57 6.50 4.93
C ALA A 4 -2.55 5.52 4.31
N VAL A 5 -1.78 4.84 5.16
CA VAL A 5 -0.94 3.71 4.72
C VAL A 5 -1.84 2.52 4.42
N VAL A 6 -2.07 2.24 3.13
CA VAL A 6 -2.82 1.05 2.69
C VAL A 6 -1.87 -0.14 2.62
N ALA A 7 -1.81 -0.90 3.73
CA ALA A 7 -1.12 -2.17 3.76
C ALA A 7 -2.01 -3.29 3.19
N ALA A 8 -1.83 -3.61 1.91
CA ALA A 8 -2.50 -4.76 1.29
C ALA A 8 -1.83 -6.08 1.74
N ALA A 9 -2.29 -6.64 2.85
CA ALA A 9 -1.89 -7.98 3.30
C ALA A 9 -2.88 -9.04 2.77
N ALA A 10 -2.42 -9.91 1.87
CA ALA A 10 -3.18 -11.10 1.50
C ALA A 10 -3.18 -12.09 2.69
N ALA A 11 -4.37 -12.53 3.12
CA ALA A 11 -4.50 -13.46 4.23
C ALA A 11 -4.03 -14.87 3.84
N PRO A 12 -3.32 -15.61 4.72
CA PRO A 12 -3.00 -17.01 4.46
C PRO A 12 -4.26 -17.87 4.50
N ALA A 13 -4.44 -18.71 3.48
CA ALA A 13 -5.53 -19.69 3.45
C ALA A 13 -5.33 -20.70 4.60
N GLY A 14 -6.36 -20.85 5.45
CA GLY A 14 -6.28 -21.71 6.63
C GLY A 14 -6.13 -23.19 6.27
N GLY A 15 -4.99 -23.79 6.64
CA GLY A 15 -4.78 -25.22 6.56
C GLY A 15 -5.53 -25.96 7.67
N VAL A 16 -6.66 -26.59 7.32
CA VAL A 16 -7.34 -27.53 8.23
C VAL A 16 -6.53 -28.81 8.37
N GLY A 17 -5.85 -28.97 9.51
CA GLY A 17 -5.17 -30.21 9.87
C GLY A 17 -6.17 -31.28 10.32
N GLY A 18 -6.12 -32.46 9.68
CA GLY A 18 -6.85 -33.66 10.10
C GLY A 18 -5.94 -34.88 10.00
N GLY A 19 -5.53 -35.44 11.14
CA GLY A 19 -4.69 -36.63 11.22
C GLY A 19 -5.41 -37.84 11.81
N CYS A 20 -5.17 -39.03 11.23
CA CYS A 20 -5.49 -40.38 11.73
C CYS A 20 -4.70 -41.41 10.87
N GLY A 21 -4.54 -42.69 11.22
CA GLY A 21 -4.98 -43.43 12.41
C GLY A 21 -4.08 -44.63 12.71
N GLY A 22 -3.92 -45.57 11.76
CA GLY A 22 -3.01 -46.72 11.89
C GLY A 22 -3.37 -47.98 11.07
N GLY A 23 -2.35 -48.82 10.87
CA GLY A 23 -2.38 -50.29 10.92
C GLY A 23 -3.09 -51.14 9.84
N GLY A 24 -2.45 -52.23 9.39
CA GLY A 24 -3.17 -53.41 8.86
C GLY A 24 -2.53 -54.17 7.68
N SER A 25 -1.90 -55.29 7.99
CA SER A 25 -1.32 -56.32 7.10
C SER A 25 -2.28 -57.07 6.13
N GLY A 26 -1.75 -57.56 4.99
CA GLY A 26 -1.98 -58.96 4.55
C GLY A 26 -2.38 -59.25 3.08
N GLY A 27 -1.73 -60.29 2.51
CA GLY A 27 -2.39 -61.29 1.64
C GLY A 27 -2.53 -61.03 0.13
N GLY A 28 -1.82 -61.81 -0.70
CA GLY A 28 -1.89 -61.77 -2.17
C GLY A 28 -3.06 -62.50 -2.84
N GLY A 29 -3.01 -62.55 -4.18
CA GLY A 29 -3.95 -63.30 -5.04
C GLY A 29 -4.14 -62.61 -6.40
N GLY A 30 -4.00 -63.35 -7.51
CA GLY A 30 -4.13 -62.79 -8.87
C GLY A 30 -5.57 -62.74 -9.38
N GLY A 31 -5.82 -61.88 -10.37
CA GLY A 31 -7.11 -61.77 -11.04
C GLY A 31 -7.10 -60.78 -12.19
N SER A 32 -6.94 -61.28 -13.42
CA SER A 32 -7.01 -60.47 -14.63
C SER A 32 -8.44 -59.99 -14.89
N ASN A 33 -8.67 -58.69 -15.06
CA ASN A 33 -9.77 -58.25 -15.93
C ASN A 33 -9.50 -56.88 -16.59
N VAL A 34 -10.03 -56.71 -17.80
CA VAL A 34 -9.65 -55.64 -18.73
C VAL A 34 -10.63 -54.48 -18.63
N GLY A 35 -10.26 -53.44 -17.89
CA GLY A 35 -11.04 -52.20 -17.77
C GLY A 35 -10.55 -51.10 -18.72
N ARG A 36 -11.33 -50.75 -19.74
CA ARG A 36 -11.09 -49.53 -20.54
C ARG A 36 -11.33 -48.29 -19.67
N GLY A 37 -10.30 -47.49 -19.46
CA GLY A 37 -10.39 -46.15 -18.88
C GLY A 37 -9.27 -45.29 -19.44
N GLY A 38 -9.61 -44.24 -20.18
CA GLY A 38 -8.62 -43.35 -20.76
C GLY A 38 -7.89 -42.58 -19.66
N GLY A 39 -6.62 -42.91 -19.45
CA GLY A 39 -5.74 -42.12 -18.60
C GLY A 39 -5.48 -40.77 -19.24
N ALA A 40 -6.34 -39.79 -18.98
CA ALA A 40 -5.92 -38.41 -18.96
C ALA A 40 -4.84 -38.31 -17.87
N ALA A 41 -3.58 -38.37 -18.29
CA ALA A 41 -2.46 -38.14 -17.38
C ALA A 41 -2.74 -36.83 -16.66
N ALA A 42 -2.79 -36.87 -15.33
CA ALA A 42 -2.97 -35.66 -14.54
C ALA A 42 -1.80 -34.74 -14.88
N MET A 43 -2.09 -33.71 -15.67
CA MET A 43 -1.14 -32.62 -15.91
C MET A 43 -0.64 -32.19 -14.54
N PRO A 44 0.67 -32.00 -14.33
CA PRO A 44 1.14 -31.41 -13.09
C PRO A 44 0.39 -30.09 -12.94
N HIS A 45 -0.48 -30.02 -11.92
CA HIS A 45 -1.13 -28.76 -11.59
C HIS A 45 0.01 -27.82 -11.24
N ASP A 46 0.28 -26.88 -12.15
CA ASP A 46 1.35 -25.92 -11.96
C ASP A 46 1.02 -25.11 -10.71
N THR A 47 1.70 -25.45 -9.62
CA THR A 47 1.59 -24.76 -8.34
C THR A 47 2.39 -23.47 -8.31
N ALA A 48 2.78 -22.93 -9.48
CA ALA A 48 2.94 -21.49 -9.72
C ALA A 48 1.61 -20.70 -9.56
N ARG A 49 0.75 -21.13 -8.63
CA ARG A 49 -0.23 -20.28 -7.98
C ARG A 49 0.56 -19.14 -7.34
N PHE A 50 0.19 -17.91 -7.65
CA PHE A 50 0.89 -16.68 -7.26
C PHE A 50 1.65 -16.81 -5.94
N ASP A 51 2.95 -16.48 -5.92
CA ASP A 51 3.69 -16.34 -4.67
C ASP A 51 3.14 -15.11 -3.93
N HIS A 52 2.16 -15.36 -3.04
CA HIS A 52 1.56 -14.37 -2.16
C HIS A 52 2.54 -13.90 -1.06
N GLY A 53 3.80 -14.36 -1.10
CA GLY A 53 4.86 -14.03 -0.15
C GLY A 53 5.49 -12.64 -0.31
N ARG A 54 5.00 -11.77 -1.21
CA ARG A 54 5.45 -10.37 -1.32
C ARG A 54 4.64 -9.43 -0.44
N VAL A 55 5.34 -8.52 0.24
CA VAL A 55 4.74 -7.47 1.09
C VAL A 55 5.11 -6.11 0.48
N ILE A 56 4.17 -5.49 -0.23
CA ILE A 56 4.38 -4.18 -0.87
C ILE A 56 3.61 -3.11 -0.09
N SER A 57 4.28 -2.00 0.21
CA SER A 57 3.65 -0.81 0.81
C SER A 57 3.61 0.32 -0.21
N HIS A 58 2.45 0.96 -0.38
CA HIS A 58 2.29 2.21 -1.11
C HIS A 58 2.25 3.38 -0.12
N PHE A 59 2.91 4.47 -0.49
CA PHE A 59 2.97 5.72 0.25
C PHE A 59 2.51 6.83 -0.69
N ASP A 60 1.44 7.54 -0.32
CA ASP A 60 0.93 8.77 -0.95
C ASP A 60 1.07 9.91 0.07
N VAL A 61 1.69 11.02 -0.31
CA VAL A 61 1.99 12.14 0.59
C VAL A 61 0.87 13.18 0.54
N ASP A 62 0.05 13.15 1.60
CA ASP A 62 -1.06 14.07 1.83
C ASP A 62 -0.78 15.53 1.44
N CYS A 63 -1.54 16.03 0.47
CA CYS A 63 -1.51 17.42 0.01
C CYS A 63 -0.13 17.91 -0.49
N PHE A 64 0.78 17.00 -0.85
CA PHE A 64 2.23 17.19 -1.01
C PHE A 64 2.78 18.62 -1.15
N TYR A 65 2.49 19.36 -2.24
CA TYR A 65 3.08 20.71 -2.40
C TYR A 65 2.67 21.67 -1.26
N ALA A 66 1.42 21.61 -0.79
CA ALA A 66 0.98 22.46 0.32
C ALA A 66 1.69 22.09 1.63
N GLN A 67 1.89 20.80 1.90
CA GLN A 67 2.66 20.34 3.05
C GLN A 67 4.15 20.70 2.93
N ALA A 68 4.72 20.66 1.73
CA ALA A 68 6.10 21.10 1.48
C ALA A 68 6.27 22.61 1.73
N GLU A 69 5.28 23.44 1.38
CA GLU A 69 5.28 24.86 1.74
C GLU A 69 5.09 25.07 3.26
N GLU A 70 4.18 24.34 3.93
CA GLU A 70 4.00 24.36 5.40
C GLU A 70 5.24 23.93 6.20
N VAL A 71 6.14 23.13 5.60
CA VAL A 71 7.44 22.75 6.18
C VAL A 71 8.50 23.82 5.91
N ARG A 72 8.44 24.51 4.77
CA ARG A 72 9.38 25.59 4.41
C ARG A 72 9.07 26.91 5.12
N ASP A 73 7.80 27.21 5.32
CA ASP A 73 7.28 28.35 6.06
C ASP A 73 6.25 27.87 7.10
N PRO A 74 6.67 27.67 8.35
CA PRO A 74 5.77 27.24 9.43
C PRO A 74 4.60 28.20 9.71
N SER A 75 4.63 29.46 9.24
CA SER A 75 3.50 30.39 9.39
C SER A 75 2.28 29.99 8.55
N LEU A 76 2.47 29.11 7.56
CA LEU A 76 1.40 28.55 6.73
C LEU A 76 0.65 27.38 7.39
N GLN A 77 1.12 26.89 8.55
CA GLN A 77 0.48 25.76 9.23
C GLN A 77 -0.87 26.15 9.83
N GLY A 78 -1.91 25.37 9.50
CA GLY A 78 -3.26 25.56 10.02
C GLY A 78 -4.08 26.68 9.35
N VAL A 79 -3.48 27.53 8.52
CA VAL A 79 -4.23 28.49 7.69
C VAL A 79 -4.69 27.83 6.38
N PRO A 80 -5.81 28.25 5.76
CA PRO A 80 -6.21 27.74 4.45
C PRO A 80 -5.18 28.07 3.36
N LEU A 81 -4.52 27.05 2.81
CA LEU A 81 -3.43 27.17 1.83
C LEU A 81 -3.79 26.49 0.50
N GLY A 82 -3.58 27.20 -0.60
CA GLY A 82 -3.60 26.66 -1.96
C GLY A 82 -2.28 26.90 -2.68
N VAL A 83 -1.73 25.86 -3.32
CA VAL A 83 -0.58 25.99 -4.21
C VAL A 83 -1.07 26.11 -5.64
N THR A 84 -0.61 27.13 -6.36
CA THR A 84 -1.06 27.46 -7.71
C THR A 84 -0.02 27.12 -8.78
N GLN A 85 -0.47 26.61 -9.93
CA GLN A 85 0.29 26.71 -11.17
C GLN A 85 -0.62 27.38 -12.22
N LYS A 86 -0.09 28.40 -12.89
CA LYS A 86 -0.79 29.33 -13.78
C LYS A 86 -2.04 29.91 -13.10
N TYR A 87 -3.23 29.46 -13.49
CA TYR A 87 -4.52 29.96 -13.01
C TYR A 87 -5.30 28.94 -12.16
N LEU A 88 -4.69 27.80 -11.82
CA LEU A 88 -5.33 26.67 -11.14
C LEU A 88 -4.67 26.36 -9.79
N ILE A 89 -5.49 25.96 -8.82
CA ILE A 89 -5.05 25.32 -7.58
C ILE A 89 -4.60 23.88 -7.92
N VAL A 90 -3.30 23.59 -7.89
CA VAL A 90 -2.80 22.22 -8.15
C VAL A 90 -3.00 21.31 -6.95
N THR A 91 -2.86 21.86 -5.75
CA THR A 91 -3.26 21.21 -4.50
C THR A 91 -3.58 22.26 -3.43
N CYS A 92 -4.29 21.84 -2.41
CA CYS A 92 -4.62 22.66 -1.24
C CYS A 92 -4.63 21.79 0.02
N ASN A 93 -4.30 22.40 1.16
CA ASN A 93 -4.25 21.73 2.45
C ASN A 93 -5.66 21.42 2.99
N TYR A 94 -5.72 20.64 4.07
CA TYR A 94 -7.00 20.22 4.65
C TYR A 94 -7.86 21.40 5.17
N ALA A 95 -7.25 22.50 5.62
CA ALA A 95 -7.97 23.70 6.03
C ALA A 95 -8.71 24.37 4.86
N ALA A 96 -8.07 24.50 3.69
CA ALA A 96 -8.72 24.98 2.47
C ALA A 96 -9.77 23.99 1.92
N ARG A 97 -9.53 22.68 2.03
CA ARG A 97 -10.53 21.64 1.67
C ARG A 97 -11.79 21.71 2.53
N ALA A 98 -11.66 21.98 3.83
CA ALA A 98 -12.80 22.19 4.72
C ALA A 98 -13.66 23.40 4.29
N SER A 99 -13.04 24.43 3.71
CA SER A 99 -13.72 25.56 3.06
C SER A 99 -14.22 25.26 1.62
N GLY A 100 -14.23 23.99 1.19
CA GLY A 100 -14.77 23.56 -0.09
C GLY A 100 -13.86 23.79 -1.31
N VAL A 101 -12.60 24.17 -1.12
CA VAL A 101 -11.60 24.29 -2.19
C VAL A 101 -11.11 22.90 -2.60
N THR A 102 -10.88 22.67 -3.90
CA THR A 102 -10.47 21.35 -4.43
C THR A 102 -9.25 21.48 -5.35
N LYS A 103 -8.57 20.36 -5.62
CA LYS A 103 -7.59 20.27 -6.72
C LYS A 103 -8.25 20.69 -8.05
N LEU A 104 -7.45 21.25 -8.95
CA LEU A 104 -7.83 21.75 -10.28
C LEU A 104 -8.87 22.90 -10.31
N MET A 105 -9.16 23.51 -9.16
CA MET A 105 -10.07 24.67 -9.07
C MET A 105 -9.41 25.94 -9.63
N GLY A 106 -10.15 26.81 -10.31
CA GLY A 106 -9.65 28.12 -10.73
C GLY A 106 -9.47 29.09 -9.55
N ILE A 107 -8.43 29.93 -9.59
CA ILE A 107 -8.09 30.86 -8.49
C ILE A 107 -9.29 31.72 -8.02
N GLN A 108 -10.09 32.25 -8.95
CA GLN A 108 -11.25 33.08 -8.61
C GLN A 108 -12.33 32.29 -7.86
N GLN A 109 -12.58 31.04 -8.27
CA GLN A 109 -13.52 30.14 -7.60
C GLN A 109 -13.02 29.74 -6.21
N ALA A 110 -11.71 29.50 -6.06
CA ALA A 110 -11.10 29.20 -4.77
C ALA A 110 -11.24 30.38 -3.78
N LYS A 111 -10.96 31.62 -4.23
CA LYS A 111 -11.17 32.83 -3.43
C LYS A 111 -12.64 33.09 -3.10
N ALA A 112 -13.57 32.80 -4.01
CA ALA A 112 -14.99 32.94 -3.75
C ALA A 112 -15.50 31.97 -2.65
N LYS A 113 -14.93 30.76 -2.58
CA LYS A 113 -15.23 29.78 -1.52
C LYS A 113 -14.50 30.05 -0.20
N CYS A 114 -13.25 30.49 -0.29
CA CYS A 114 -12.36 30.71 0.86
C CYS A 114 -11.68 32.09 0.72
N PRO A 115 -12.34 33.19 1.11
CA PRO A 115 -11.82 34.56 0.89
C PRO A 115 -10.47 34.85 1.56
N ASN A 116 -10.17 34.12 2.64
CA ASN A 116 -8.93 34.18 3.40
C ASN A 116 -7.86 33.15 2.95
N ILE A 117 -8.01 32.50 1.79
CA ILE A 117 -7.02 31.53 1.30
C ILE A 117 -5.69 32.20 0.98
N VAL A 118 -4.61 31.68 1.56
CA VAL A 118 -3.24 32.01 1.19
C VAL A 118 -2.88 31.24 -0.07
N LEU A 119 -2.32 31.92 -1.06
CA LEU A 119 -1.90 31.33 -2.33
C LEU A 119 -0.39 31.43 -2.51
N VAL A 120 0.25 30.29 -2.77
CA VAL A 120 1.69 30.20 -3.04
C VAL A 120 1.91 29.68 -4.47
N SER A 121 2.85 30.28 -5.19
CA SER A 121 3.21 29.82 -6.54
C SER A 121 4.05 28.55 -6.46
N GLY A 122 3.56 27.47 -7.08
CA GLY A 122 4.26 26.19 -7.21
C GLY A 122 4.87 25.96 -8.59
N GLU A 123 5.17 27.02 -9.35
CA GLU A 123 5.82 26.92 -10.67
C GLU A 123 7.27 26.42 -10.56
N ASP A 124 8.01 26.87 -9.53
CA ASP A 124 9.32 26.29 -9.23
C ASP A 124 9.15 24.92 -8.55
N LEU A 125 9.55 23.87 -9.26
CA LEU A 125 9.49 22.50 -8.76
C LEU A 125 10.72 22.10 -7.92
N THR A 126 11.73 22.97 -7.79
CA THR A 126 12.96 22.71 -7.02
C THR A 126 12.70 22.34 -5.55
N PRO A 127 11.91 23.09 -4.76
CA PRO A 127 11.61 22.71 -3.37
C PRO A 127 10.88 21.35 -3.29
N TYR A 128 9.89 21.11 -4.16
CA TYR A 128 9.12 19.85 -4.17
C TYR A 128 10.00 18.65 -4.57
N ARG A 129 10.89 18.80 -5.56
CA ARG A 129 11.86 17.76 -5.93
C ARG A 129 12.84 17.46 -4.79
N SER A 130 13.25 18.47 -4.03
CA SER A 130 14.10 18.27 -2.84
C SER A 130 13.37 17.48 -1.74
N ALA A 131 12.13 17.86 -1.43
CA ALA A 131 11.29 17.16 -0.45
C ALA A 131 11.01 15.70 -0.86
N ALA A 132 10.59 15.46 -2.10
CA ALA A 132 10.40 14.13 -2.67
C ALA A 132 11.68 13.27 -2.60
N GLY A 133 12.84 13.89 -2.85
CA GLY A 133 14.14 13.24 -2.70
C GLY A 133 14.49 12.85 -1.27
N GLN A 134 14.08 13.66 -0.27
CA GLN A 134 14.26 13.33 1.15
C GLN A 134 13.36 12.15 1.57
N ILE A 135 12.09 12.17 1.15
CA ILE A 135 11.12 11.11 1.44
C ILE A 135 11.58 9.79 0.82
N LEU A 136 11.99 9.79 -0.46
CA LEU A 136 12.54 8.59 -1.09
C LEU A 136 13.77 8.04 -0.35
N ARG A 137 14.73 8.89 0.03
CA ARG A 137 15.92 8.45 0.78
C ARG A 137 15.57 7.83 2.12
N VAL A 138 14.49 8.27 2.77
CA VAL A 138 13.99 7.66 4.01
C VAL A 138 13.40 6.28 3.74
N LEU A 139 12.58 6.15 2.68
CA LEU A 139 11.88 4.92 2.30
C LEU A 139 12.82 3.83 1.76
N GLN A 140 13.85 4.21 0.99
CA GLN A 140 14.88 3.29 0.47
C GLN A 140 15.69 2.55 1.55
N ARG A 141 15.61 2.98 2.82
CA ARG A 141 16.22 2.26 3.95
C ARG A 141 15.44 1.01 4.36
N TYR A 142 14.20 0.86 3.90
CA TYR A 142 13.34 -0.28 4.24
C TYR A 142 13.32 -1.38 3.16
N GLY A 143 13.64 -1.03 1.91
CA GLY A 143 13.71 -1.97 0.79
C GLY A 143 13.83 -1.27 -0.56
N PRO A 144 13.84 -2.04 -1.67
CA PRO A 144 13.74 -1.51 -3.02
C PRO A 144 12.49 -0.62 -3.15
N ALA A 145 12.64 0.55 -3.78
CA ALA A 145 11.56 1.52 -3.89
C ALA A 145 11.43 2.09 -5.31
N GLU A 146 10.20 2.17 -5.80
CA GLU A 146 9.80 2.72 -7.09
C GLU A 146 8.88 3.92 -6.88
N LYS A 147 8.93 4.93 -7.76
CA LYS A 147 8.17 6.18 -7.63
C LYS A 147 7.23 6.42 -8.79
N LEU A 148 6.07 7.00 -8.49
CA LEU A 148 5.21 7.65 -9.47
C LEU A 148 5.12 9.15 -9.11
N GLY A 149 5.56 10.03 -10.02
CA GLY A 149 5.58 11.46 -9.75
C GLY A 149 6.56 11.88 -8.65
N LEU A 150 6.09 12.71 -7.70
CA LEU A 150 6.89 13.28 -6.61
C LEU A 150 6.44 12.81 -5.21
N ASP A 151 5.17 12.44 -5.08
CA ASP A 151 4.46 12.15 -3.85
C ASP A 151 4.08 10.68 -3.66
N GLU A 152 4.11 9.86 -4.72
CA GLU A 152 3.80 8.42 -4.62
C GLU A 152 5.04 7.52 -4.70
N VAL A 153 5.15 6.58 -3.77
CA VAL A 153 6.26 5.61 -3.68
C VAL A 153 5.74 4.22 -3.29
N TRP A 154 6.16 3.19 -4.02
CA TRP A 154 6.01 1.78 -3.65
C TRP A 154 7.32 1.29 -3.04
N VAL A 155 7.25 0.52 -1.97
CA VAL A 155 8.40 -0.12 -1.32
C VAL A 155 8.15 -1.61 -1.17
N ASP A 156 9.08 -2.42 -1.63
CA ASP A 156 9.08 -3.86 -1.39
C ASP A 156 9.66 -4.13 0.01
N LEU A 157 8.78 -4.52 0.94
CA LEU A 157 9.08 -4.83 2.34
C LEU A 157 9.20 -6.34 2.58
N THR A 158 9.19 -7.18 1.54
CA THR A 158 9.13 -8.64 1.63
C THR A 158 10.20 -9.22 2.56
N GLU A 159 11.46 -8.85 2.34
CA GLU A 159 12.58 -9.37 3.15
C GLU A 159 12.57 -8.80 4.58
N MET A 160 12.11 -7.56 4.78
CA MET A 160 11.91 -7.01 6.13
C MET A 160 10.81 -7.74 6.89
N ALA A 161 9.69 -8.06 6.22
CA ALA A 161 8.59 -8.81 6.81
C ALA A 161 9.03 -10.22 7.17
N ARG A 162 9.72 -10.92 6.26
CA ARG A 162 10.30 -12.26 6.50
C ARG A 162 11.27 -12.26 7.70
N ALA A 163 12.20 -11.31 7.75
CA ALA A 163 13.16 -11.19 8.86
C ALA A 163 12.46 -10.92 10.21
N ARG A 164 11.42 -10.08 10.24
CA ARG A 164 10.63 -9.82 11.46
C ARG A 164 9.83 -11.04 11.89
N LEU A 165 9.16 -11.74 10.95
CA LEU A 165 8.42 -12.97 11.24
C LEU A 165 9.35 -14.07 11.81
N ALA A 166 10.54 -14.26 11.23
CA ALA A 166 11.51 -15.25 11.69
C ALA A 166 12.10 -14.93 13.09
N SER A 167 12.15 -13.66 13.49
CA SER A 167 12.66 -13.21 14.79
C SER A 167 11.59 -13.00 15.87
N THR A 168 10.30 -13.10 15.52
CA THR A 168 9.19 -12.85 16.45
C THR A 168 8.60 -14.19 16.93
N PRO A 169 8.57 -14.47 18.25
CA PRO A 169 7.94 -15.68 18.79
C PRO A 169 6.45 -15.81 18.41
N PRO A 170 5.92 -17.01 18.15
CA PRO A 170 4.53 -17.20 17.72
C PRO A 170 3.47 -16.61 18.65
N HIS A 171 3.71 -16.63 19.97
CA HIS A 171 2.80 -16.04 20.96
C HIS A 171 2.72 -14.51 20.89
N GLN A 172 3.73 -13.84 20.32
CA GLN A 172 3.72 -12.40 20.10
C GLN A 172 3.05 -12.04 18.78
N LEU A 173 3.25 -12.85 17.72
CA LEU A 173 2.58 -12.68 16.42
C LEU A 173 1.04 -12.66 16.56
N ALA A 174 0.49 -13.58 17.34
CA ALA A 174 -0.96 -13.64 17.61
C ALA A 174 -1.51 -12.44 18.42
N ALA A 175 -0.62 -11.69 19.08
CA ALA A 175 -0.96 -10.52 19.90
C ALA A 175 -0.60 -9.18 19.22
N LEU A 176 -0.08 -9.19 17.98
CA LEU A 176 0.25 -7.96 17.26
C LEU A 176 -1.02 -7.15 16.96
N PRO A 177 -1.12 -5.88 17.39
CA PRO A 177 -2.21 -5.02 16.99
C PRO A 177 -2.08 -4.69 15.50
N TRP A 178 -3.21 -4.64 14.80
CA TRP A 178 -3.26 -4.14 13.43
C TRP A 178 -3.57 -2.64 13.45
N PRO A 179 -2.61 -1.75 13.12
CA PRO A 179 -2.88 -0.33 12.99
C PRO A 179 -3.62 -0.05 11.67
N GLY A 180 -4.74 0.67 11.74
CA GLY A 180 -5.48 1.11 10.56
C GLY A 180 -6.64 0.19 10.17
N HIS A 181 -6.95 0.16 8.86
CA HIS A 181 -8.11 -0.55 8.31
C HIS A 181 -7.67 -1.80 7.54
N VAL A 182 -8.35 -2.93 7.77
CA VAL A 182 -8.13 -4.17 7.04
C VAL A 182 -9.11 -4.26 5.87
N HIS A 183 -8.59 -4.30 4.65
CA HIS A 183 -9.37 -4.45 3.43
C HIS A 183 -9.02 -5.77 2.75
N THR A 184 -9.83 -6.81 2.97
CA THR A 184 -9.68 -8.09 2.28
C THR A 184 -10.38 -8.00 0.93
N LEU A 185 -9.61 -8.06 -0.16
CA LEU A 185 -10.17 -8.31 -1.49
C LEU A 185 -10.71 -9.75 -1.51
N ALA A 186 -12.01 -9.90 -1.77
CA ALA A 186 -12.57 -11.21 -2.04
C ALA A 186 -11.93 -11.77 -3.32
N ALA A 187 -11.38 -12.98 -3.26
CA ALA A 187 -10.96 -13.69 -4.45
C ALA A 187 -12.21 -13.98 -5.30
N GLY A 188 -12.22 -13.44 -6.53
CA GLY A 188 -13.25 -13.71 -7.55
C GLY A 188 -13.00 -15.00 -8.32
#